data_AF-A0AAD7ZEH7-F1
#
_entry.id   AF-A0AAD7ZEH7-F1
#
_cell.length_a   1.000
_cell.length_b   1.000
_cell.length_c   1.000
_cell.angle_alpha   90.00
_cell.angle_beta   90.00
_cell.angle_gamma   90.00
#
_symmetry.space_group_name_H-M   'P 1'
#
loop_
_entity.id
_entity.type
_entity.pdbx_description
1 polymer ?
#
loop_
_entity_poly.entity_id
_entity_poly.type
_entity_poly.pdbx_seq_one_letter_code
_entity_poly.pdbx_strand_id
1 'polypeptide(L)'
;YIQYNSLNCTYQLLYIIYFNFLQPIIGLILNSLKKVLQFLFVWVTYHNCTAKILFVGSCRIDLLDHVKLDLKCNVKFYNVGAPYNLSYKMLFLHFRHALIFVYGITTGFGKFARTVIDSDKLEELQYNLIRSHAAGVGTPLNPEKTRMLLALRINVLAKGHSGISLHVLHNLIKAFNASCLSWVPEQGSVGASGDLAPLAHLALGLLGEGKMWSPETGWGDAKDVLTVHRLTPMRLGPKEGIALINGTQLITSLGAEAVERSYYIARQADVVAALTLEVLKGTSRAFDSDVQMIRPHKGQIAVAKRLRALLHSETYPSQIAESHRFCNRVQDAYTLRCCPQVHGIVHDTIDFVQGIITVEMNSGTDNPPTALNSHNRHISMTARHSNTLK
;
A
#
# COMPACT_ATOMS: atom_id res chain seq x y z
N TYR A 1 -25.04 36.29 16.22
CA TYR A 1 -26.00 35.60 15.36
C TYR A 1 -25.97 36.04 13.88
N ILE A 2 -24.99 36.84 13.44
CA ILE A 2 -24.74 37.15 12.03
C ILE A 2 -23.26 36.83 11.75
N GLN A 3 -22.93 35.55 11.66
CA GLN A 3 -21.63 35.08 11.14
C GLN A 3 -21.64 33.58 10.78
N TYR A 4 -22.72 32.86 11.10
CA TYR A 4 -22.86 31.43 10.80
C TYR A 4 -23.58 31.10 9.48
N ASN A 5 -24.12 32.09 8.76
CA ASN A 5 -24.94 31.85 7.54
C ASN A 5 -24.22 32.11 6.20
N SER A 6 -23.03 32.70 6.17
CA SER A 6 -22.33 32.98 4.90
C SER A 6 -21.58 31.78 4.32
N LEU A 7 -21.16 30.82 5.15
CA LEU A 7 -20.46 29.61 4.70
C LEU A 7 -21.40 28.62 3.97
N ASN A 8 -22.67 28.51 4.36
CA ASN A 8 -23.61 27.58 3.72
C ASN A 8 -24.02 27.98 2.29
N CYS A 9 -24.09 29.27 1.97
CA CYS A 9 -24.40 29.73 0.61
C CYS A 9 -23.28 29.40 -0.39
N THR A 10 -22.01 29.44 0.03
CA THR A 10 -20.88 29.17 -0.88
C THR A 10 -20.78 27.69 -1.23
N TYR A 11 -21.03 26.79 -0.27
CA TYR A 11 -21.08 25.35 -0.53
C TYR A 11 -22.29 24.95 -1.39
N GLN A 12 -23.46 25.55 -1.18
CA GLN A 12 -24.62 25.32 -2.05
C GLN A 12 -24.41 25.85 -3.48
N LEU A 13 -23.76 27.01 -3.65
CA LEU A 13 -23.45 27.54 -4.98
C LEU A 13 -22.43 26.65 -5.73
N LEU A 14 -21.38 26.17 -5.04
CA LEU A 14 -20.41 25.22 -5.58
C LEU A 14 -21.05 23.87 -5.93
N TYR A 15 -21.99 23.39 -5.12
CA TYR A 15 -22.73 22.15 -5.37
C TYR A 15 -23.66 22.28 -6.58
N ILE A 16 -24.38 23.40 -6.72
CA ILE A 16 -25.26 23.70 -7.85
C ILE A 16 -24.47 23.86 -9.16
N ILE A 17 -23.32 24.56 -9.12
CA ILE A 17 -22.44 24.72 -10.29
C ILE A 17 -21.81 23.37 -10.70
N TYR A 18 -21.42 22.53 -9.73
CA TYR A 18 -20.84 21.22 -9.99
C TYR A 18 -21.85 20.22 -10.57
N PHE A 19 -23.04 20.08 -9.96
CA PHE A 19 -24.03 19.07 -10.36
C PHE A 19 -24.89 19.49 -11.56
N ASN A 20 -25.32 20.76 -11.67
CA ASN A 20 -26.28 21.17 -12.71
C ASN A 20 -25.62 21.69 -14.00
N PHE A 21 -24.38 22.19 -13.93
CA PHE A 21 -23.69 22.78 -15.10
C PHE A 21 -22.43 22.01 -15.51
N LEU A 22 -21.58 21.63 -14.55
CA LEU A 22 -20.35 20.88 -14.86
C LEU A 22 -20.63 19.41 -15.14
N GLN A 23 -21.52 18.73 -14.41
CA GLN A 23 -21.73 17.29 -14.59
C GLN A 23 -22.22 16.87 -16.00
N PRO A 24 -23.13 17.58 -16.68
CA PRO A 24 -23.56 17.24 -18.05
C PRO A 24 -22.46 17.52 -19.09
N ILE A 25 -21.71 18.60 -18.92
CA ILE A 25 -20.58 18.98 -19.78
C ILE A 25 -19.42 18.00 -19.59
N ILE A 26 -19.13 17.62 -18.34
CA ILE A 26 -18.22 16.55 -17.95
C ILE A 26 -18.71 15.21 -18.51
N GLY A 27 -20.00 14.91 -18.55
CA GLY A 27 -20.54 13.68 -19.15
C GLY A 27 -20.30 13.58 -20.67
N LEU A 28 -20.48 14.68 -21.41
CA LEU A 28 -20.19 14.77 -22.84
C LEU A 28 -18.68 14.72 -23.14
N ILE A 29 -17.89 15.45 -22.34
CA ILE A 29 -16.43 15.47 -22.40
C ILE A 29 -15.87 14.08 -22.01
N LEU A 30 -16.39 13.43 -20.98
CA LEU A 30 -15.99 12.10 -20.50
C LEU A 30 -16.39 10.98 -21.45
N ASN A 31 -17.40 11.11 -22.31
CA ASN A 31 -17.70 10.07 -23.31
C ASN A 31 -16.72 10.12 -24.49
N SER A 32 -16.32 11.32 -24.92
CA SER A 32 -15.26 11.52 -25.92
C SER A 32 -13.87 11.24 -25.35
N LEU A 33 -13.61 11.68 -24.11
CA LEU A 33 -12.41 11.33 -23.35
C LEU A 33 -12.43 9.89 -22.86
N LYS A 34 -13.55 9.16 -22.74
CA LYS A 34 -13.52 7.74 -22.38
C LYS A 34 -12.81 6.92 -23.43
N LYS A 35 -12.97 7.25 -24.71
CA LYS A 35 -12.27 6.59 -25.81
C LYS A 35 -10.78 6.97 -25.83
N VAL A 36 -10.46 8.25 -25.60
CA VAL A 36 -9.07 8.76 -25.57
C VAL A 36 -8.33 8.32 -24.29
N LEU A 37 -8.99 8.36 -23.14
CA LEU A 37 -8.54 7.85 -21.85
C LEU A 37 -8.48 6.33 -21.86
N GLN A 38 -9.42 5.57 -22.46
CA GLN A 38 -9.23 4.12 -22.61
C GLN A 38 -7.99 3.83 -23.47
N PHE A 39 -7.75 4.59 -24.54
CA PHE A 39 -6.54 4.46 -25.34
C PHE A 39 -5.28 4.81 -24.53
N LEU A 40 -5.27 5.91 -23.76
CA LEU A 40 -4.16 6.32 -22.89
C LEU A 40 -3.96 5.40 -21.68
N PHE A 41 -5.03 4.86 -21.11
CA PHE A 41 -5.02 3.94 -19.98
C PHE A 41 -4.46 2.59 -20.42
N VAL A 42 -4.84 2.11 -21.61
CA VAL A 42 -4.28 0.90 -22.25
C VAL A 42 -2.81 1.13 -22.66
N TRP A 43 -2.45 2.31 -23.17
CA TRP A 43 -1.09 2.58 -23.63
C TRP A 43 -0.08 2.79 -22.48
N VAL A 44 -0.50 3.39 -21.35
CA VAL A 44 0.38 3.64 -20.19
C VAL A 44 0.48 2.44 -19.24
N THR A 45 -0.48 1.51 -19.24
CA THR A 45 -0.42 0.32 -18.36
C THR A 45 0.34 -0.87 -18.95
N TYR A 46 0.75 -0.80 -20.22
CA TYR A 46 1.35 -1.94 -20.94
C TYR A 46 2.81 -1.73 -21.33
N HIS A 47 3.71 -1.45 -20.38
CA HIS A 47 5.15 -1.68 -20.60
C HIS A 47 5.90 -2.03 -19.31
N ASN A 48 6.01 -3.33 -19.03
CA ASN A 48 7.25 -4.07 -18.73
C ASN A 48 6.91 -5.46 -18.18
N CYS A 49 6.62 -6.39 -19.09
CA CYS A 49 6.39 -7.80 -18.82
C CYS A 49 7.72 -8.56 -18.84
N THR A 50 8.64 -8.20 -17.94
CA THR A 50 9.80 -9.01 -17.58
C THR A 50 9.55 -9.56 -16.19
N ALA A 51 9.90 -10.83 -15.93
CA ALA A 51 9.72 -11.43 -14.62
C ALA A 51 10.45 -10.58 -13.56
N LYS A 52 9.70 -9.78 -12.81
CA LYS A 52 10.26 -8.95 -11.75
C LYS A 52 10.65 -9.85 -10.58
N ILE A 53 11.84 -9.65 -10.04
CA ILE A 53 12.27 -10.28 -8.80
C ILE A 53 12.20 -9.20 -7.71
N LEU A 54 11.32 -9.39 -6.74
CA LEU A 54 11.29 -8.57 -5.53
C LEU A 54 12.30 -9.15 -4.54
N PHE A 55 13.34 -8.38 -4.23
CA PHE A 55 14.29 -8.73 -3.19
C PHE A 55 13.78 -8.23 -1.84
N VAL A 56 13.74 -9.14 -0.86
CA VAL A 56 13.26 -8.87 0.52
C VAL A 56 14.38 -9.11 1.53
N GLY A 57 14.32 -8.43 2.68
CA GLY A 57 15.31 -8.48 3.74
C GLY A 57 16.02 -7.15 3.93
N SER A 58 17.32 -7.10 3.58
CA SER A 58 18.12 -5.87 3.62
C SER A 58 17.79 -4.87 2.50
N CYS A 59 17.04 -5.30 1.49
CA CYS A 59 16.62 -4.46 0.38
C CYS A 59 15.39 -3.61 0.75
N ARG A 60 15.37 -2.37 0.26
CA ARG A 60 14.23 -1.48 0.37
C ARG A 60 13.28 -1.74 -0.79
N ILE A 61 11.99 -1.91 -0.50
CA ILE A 61 10.94 -1.93 -1.52
C ILE A 61 10.61 -0.49 -1.88
N ASP A 62 10.80 -0.13 -3.15
CA ASP A 62 10.29 1.13 -3.70
C ASP A 62 8.80 0.99 -4.03
N LEU A 63 8.00 1.93 -3.53
CA LEU A 63 6.57 1.97 -3.75
C LEU A 63 6.25 2.02 -5.25
N LEU A 64 6.80 2.98 -6.01
CA LEU A 64 6.35 3.24 -7.38
C LEU A 64 6.84 2.19 -8.39
N ASP A 65 7.90 1.44 -8.05
CA ASP A 65 8.41 0.37 -8.92
C ASP A 65 7.73 -0.99 -8.67
N HIS A 66 7.11 -1.17 -7.49
CA HIS A 66 6.66 -2.47 -6.99
C HIS A 66 5.20 -2.54 -6.51
N VAL A 67 4.39 -1.46 -6.58
CA VAL A 67 2.95 -1.52 -6.19
C VAL A 67 2.16 -2.58 -6.96
N LYS A 68 2.57 -2.93 -8.18
CA LYS A 68 1.97 -4.04 -8.95
C LYS A 68 2.89 -5.24 -8.94
N LEU A 69 2.74 -6.09 -7.93
CA LEU A 69 3.24 -7.45 -7.96
C LEU A 69 2.27 -8.29 -8.77
N ASP A 70 2.44 -8.29 -10.09
CA ASP A 70 1.68 -9.18 -10.97
C ASP A 70 1.94 -10.65 -10.60
N LEU A 71 1.12 -11.55 -11.13
CA LEU A 71 1.25 -13.00 -10.90
C LEU A 71 2.58 -13.58 -11.43
N LYS A 72 3.35 -12.82 -12.21
CA LYS A 72 4.65 -13.22 -12.77
C LYS A 72 5.84 -12.76 -11.92
N CYS A 73 5.62 -11.90 -10.93
CA CYS A 73 6.67 -11.39 -10.06
C CYS A 73 7.06 -12.42 -9.00
N ASN A 74 8.33 -12.82 -8.96
CA ASN A 74 8.85 -13.71 -7.93
C ASN A 74 9.45 -12.93 -6.75
N VAL A 75 9.46 -13.51 -5.56
CA VAL A 75 10.22 -13.01 -4.41
C VAL A 75 11.46 -13.86 -4.21
N LYS A 76 12.60 -13.20 -3.99
CA LYS A 76 13.84 -13.82 -3.53
C LYS A 76 14.29 -13.18 -2.23
N PHE A 77 14.61 -14.02 -1.25
CA PHE A 77 15.22 -13.57 0.00
C PHE A 77 16.73 -13.48 -0.17
N TYR A 78 17.30 -12.32 0.13
CA TYR A 78 18.75 -12.11 0.20
C TYR A 78 19.13 -11.82 1.64
N ASN A 79 19.85 -12.76 2.26
CA ASN A 79 20.37 -12.58 3.61
C ASN A 79 21.76 -11.93 3.55
N VAL A 80 21.85 -10.63 3.83
CA VAL A 80 23.12 -9.90 3.82
C VAL A 80 23.73 -9.75 5.22
N GLY A 81 23.38 -10.59 6.21
CA GLY A 81 24.11 -10.55 7.49
C GLY A 81 23.62 -11.45 8.64
N ALA A 82 24.40 -11.41 9.73
CA ALA A 82 24.18 -12.11 11.01
C ALA A 82 22.86 -11.85 11.80
N PRO A 83 22.06 -10.76 11.62
CA PRO A 83 20.93 -10.46 12.50
C PRO A 83 19.80 -11.51 12.51
N TYR A 84 19.51 -12.15 11.37
CA TYR A 84 18.37 -13.08 11.25
C TYR A 84 18.60 -14.36 12.05
N ASN A 85 19.76 -14.99 11.88
CA ASN A 85 20.09 -16.22 12.60
C ASN A 85 20.22 -15.97 14.11
N LEU A 86 20.62 -14.76 14.51
CA LEU A 86 20.78 -14.39 15.90
C LEU A 86 19.42 -14.19 16.59
N SER A 87 18.44 -13.59 15.90
CA SER A 87 17.12 -13.32 16.49
C SER A 87 16.30 -14.58 16.74
N TYR A 88 16.29 -15.54 15.81
CA TYR A 88 15.64 -16.84 16.01
C TYR A 88 16.38 -17.70 17.05
N LYS A 89 17.72 -17.79 16.96
CA LYS A 89 18.52 -18.56 17.95
C LYS A 89 18.39 -18.00 19.36
N MET A 90 18.32 -16.68 19.53
CA MET A 90 18.08 -16.07 20.84
C MET A 90 16.72 -16.46 21.41
N LEU A 91 15.68 -16.45 20.57
CA LEU A 91 14.36 -16.92 20.97
C LEU A 91 14.46 -18.37 21.49
N PHE A 92 15.04 -19.25 20.68
CA PHE A 92 15.13 -20.67 21.00
C PHE A 92 15.97 -20.95 22.26
N LEU A 93 17.06 -20.22 22.47
CA LEU A 93 17.95 -20.36 23.62
C LEU A 93 17.34 -19.79 24.92
N HIS A 94 16.62 -18.67 24.86
CA HIS A 94 16.03 -18.06 26.05
C HIS A 94 14.78 -18.80 26.54
N PHE A 95 13.94 -19.31 25.63
CA PHE A 95 12.66 -19.92 26.03
C PHE A 95 12.73 -21.39 26.44
N ARG A 96 13.83 -22.10 26.14
CA ARG A 96 14.04 -23.47 26.64
C ARG A 96 14.57 -23.53 28.08
N HIS A 97 15.20 -22.46 28.57
CA HIS A 97 15.97 -22.50 29.82
C HIS A 97 15.61 -21.42 30.86
N ALA A 98 14.76 -20.44 30.55
CA ALA A 98 14.48 -19.33 31.48
C ALA A 98 12.98 -19.10 31.75
N LEU A 99 12.66 -18.85 33.03
CA LEU A 99 11.39 -18.36 33.58
C LEU A 99 11.09 -16.91 33.14
N ILE A 100 10.99 -16.65 31.84
CA ILE A 100 10.71 -15.30 31.31
C ILE A 100 9.32 -15.28 30.67
N PHE A 101 8.44 -14.43 31.22
CA PHE A 101 7.10 -14.20 30.70
C PHE A 101 7.14 -13.22 29.54
N VAL A 102 6.81 -13.70 28.33
CA VAL A 102 6.82 -12.88 27.11
C VAL A 102 5.50 -13.02 26.37
N TYR A 103 4.91 -11.85 26.07
CA TYR A 103 3.60 -11.72 25.42
C TYR A 103 3.49 -12.57 24.16
N GLY A 104 2.47 -13.44 24.11
CA GLY A 104 2.17 -14.27 22.94
C GLY A 104 3.18 -15.39 22.65
N ILE A 105 4.17 -15.55 23.53
CA ILE A 105 5.11 -16.67 23.52
C ILE A 105 4.79 -17.59 24.69
N THR A 106 5.01 -17.14 25.93
CA THR A 106 4.77 -17.90 27.17
C THR A 106 3.53 -17.42 27.95
N THR A 107 2.81 -16.43 27.41
CA THR A 107 1.54 -15.92 27.95
C THR A 107 0.47 -15.82 26.86
N GLY A 108 -0.79 -15.71 27.28
CA GLY A 108 -1.92 -15.46 26.37
C GLY A 108 -1.90 -14.09 25.67
N PHE A 109 -2.95 -13.80 24.90
CA PHE A 109 -3.09 -12.60 24.07
C PHE A 109 -4.15 -11.63 24.61
N GLY A 110 -3.95 -10.33 24.37
CA GLY A 110 -4.93 -9.29 24.74
C GLY A 110 -5.30 -9.32 26.23
N LYS A 111 -6.59 -9.51 26.54
CA LYS A 111 -7.10 -9.62 27.92
C LYS A 111 -6.41 -10.75 28.72
N PHE A 112 -5.93 -11.79 28.03
CA PHE A 112 -5.25 -12.94 28.63
C PHE A 112 -3.72 -12.78 28.68
N ALA A 113 -3.19 -11.57 28.51
CA ALA A 113 -1.74 -11.32 28.55
C ALA A 113 -1.06 -11.72 29.88
N ARG A 114 -1.83 -11.90 30.96
CA ARG A 114 -1.33 -12.34 32.28
C ARG A 114 -1.47 -13.84 32.53
N THR A 115 -2.12 -14.57 31.63
CA THR A 115 -2.28 -16.02 31.74
C THR A 115 -1.02 -16.71 31.24
N VAL A 116 -0.34 -17.45 32.11
CA VAL A 116 0.85 -18.25 31.77
C VAL A 116 0.44 -19.50 31.01
N ILE A 117 1.23 -19.87 30.00
CA ILE A 117 1.01 -21.04 29.15
C ILE A 117 2.13 -22.05 29.38
N ASP A 118 1.76 -23.31 29.57
CA ASP A 118 2.70 -24.41 29.75
C ASP A 118 3.55 -24.63 28.48
N SER A 119 4.79 -25.07 28.65
CA SER A 119 5.77 -25.18 27.56
C SER A 119 5.36 -26.16 26.45
N ASP A 120 4.58 -27.18 26.77
CA ASP A 120 4.04 -28.19 25.86
C ASP A 120 2.86 -27.66 25.02
N LYS A 121 2.22 -26.57 25.42
CA LYS A 121 1.08 -25.94 24.73
C LYS A 121 1.47 -24.76 23.85
N LEU A 122 2.74 -24.37 23.82
CA LEU A 122 3.18 -23.14 23.13
C LEU A 122 2.96 -23.20 21.62
N GLU A 123 3.08 -24.38 21.01
CA GLU A 123 2.76 -24.57 19.59
C GLU A 123 1.25 -24.46 19.36
N GLU A 124 0.45 -25.20 20.14
CA GLU A 124 -1.01 -25.19 20.06
C GLU A 124 -1.58 -23.76 20.21
N LEU A 125 -1.00 -22.97 21.12
CA LEU A 125 -1.32 -21.56 21.31
C LEU A 125 -1.23 -20.75 20.00
N GLN A 126 -0.22 -21.02 19.15
CA GLN A 126 -0.04 -20.30 17.88
C GLN A 126 -1.10 -20.71 16.85
N TYR A 127 -1.46 -21.98 16.75
CA TYR A 127 -2.54 -22.45 15.87
C TYR A 127 -3.89 -21.88 16.32
N ASN A 128 -4.18 -21.95 17.61
CA ASN A 128 -5.43 -21.44 18.19
C ASN A 128 -5.55 -19.92 18.02
N LEU A 129 -4.43 -19.19 18.11
CA LEU A 129 -4.41 -17.76 17.80
C LEU A 129 -4.88 -17.50 16.36
N ILE A 130 -4.30 -18.17 15.37
CA ILE A 130 -4.67 -17.96 13.96
C ILE A 130 -6.14 -18.29 13.74
N ARG A 131 -6.60 -19.46 14.22
CA ARG A 131 -7.99 -19.89 14.06
C ARG A 131 -8.98 -18.93 14.71
N SER A 132 -8.70 -18.51 15.95
CA SER A 132 -9.59 -17.59 16.68
C SER A 132 -9.65 -16.18 16.08
N HIS A 133 -8.58 -15.74 15.41
CA HIS A 133 -8.50 -14.40 14.81
C HIS A 133 -8.91 -14.38 13.34
N ALA A 134 -9.06 -15.53 12.67
CA ALA A 134 -9.61 -15.65 11.32
C ALA A 134 -11.14 -15.40 11.29
N ALA A 135 -11.55 -14.26 11.86
CA ALA A 135 -12.94 -13.82 12.01
C ALA A 135 -13.33 -12.73 10.99
N GLY A 136 -12.52 -12.53 9.95
CA GLY A 136 -12.84 -11.62 8.85
C GLY A 136 -14.08 -12.06 8.06
N VAL A 137 -14.80 -11.11 7.48
CA VAL A 137 -16.05 -11.31 6.72
C VAL A 137 -16.07 -10.51 5.41
N GLY A 138 -17.07 -10.78 4.57
CA GLY A 138 -17.24 -10.10 3.28
C GLY A 138 -16.55 -10.81 2.12
N THR A 139 -16.50 -10.13 0.97
CA THR A 139 -15.86 -10.64 -0.24
C THR A 139 -14.34 -10.77 -0.02
N PRO A 140 -13.69 -11.83 -0.53
CA PRO A 140 -12.25 -11.96 -0.39
C PRO A 140 -11.54 -10.88 -1.22
N LEU A 141 -10.36 -10.49 -0.75
CA LEU A 141 -9.39 -9.79 -1.58
C LEU A 141 -9.16 -10.58 -2.87
N ASN A 142 -9.02 -9.86 -3.98
CA ASN A 142 -8.63 -10.47 -5.23
C ASN A 142 -7.18 -11.03 -5.12
N PRO A 143 -6.79 -11.97 -6.02
CA PRO A 143 -5.46 -12.57 -5.96
C PRO A 143 -4.31 -11.56 -5.91
N GLU A 144 -4.37 -10.48 -6.68
CA GLU A 144 -3.32 -9.44 -6.72
C GLU A 144 -3.15 -8.74 -5.35
N LYS A 145 -4.25 -8.40 -4.68
CA LYS A 145 -4.24 -7.79 -3.34
C LYS A 145 -3.75 -8.75 -2.26
N THR A 146 -4.21 -10.01 -2.29
CA THR A 146 -3.71 -11.05 -1.37
C THR A 146 -2.21 -11.28 -1.56
N ARG A 147 -1.75 -11.22 -2.81
CA ARG A 147 -0.34 -11.37 -3.16
C ARG A 147 0.50 -10.21 -2.62
N MET A 148 0.03 -8.98 -2.76
CA MET A 148 0.70 -7.82 -2.14
C MET A 148 0.75 -7.93 -0.61
N LEU A 149 -0.35 -8.32 0.03
CA LEU A 149 -0.41 -8.55 1.47
C LEU A 149 0.65 -9.58 1.92
N LEU A 150 0.77 -10.70 1.19
CA LEU A 150 1.77 -11.73 1.45
C LEU A 150 3.20 -11.22 1.23
N ALA A 151 3.47 -10.48 0.16
CA ALA A 151 4.79 -9.89 -0.09
C ALA A 151 5.22 -8.93 1.02
N LEU A 152 4.33 -8.04 1.46
CA LEU A 152 4.64 -7.11 2.55
C LEU A 152 4.88 -7.86 3.87
N ARG A 153 4.11 -8.93 4.15
CA ARG A 153 4.36 -9.76 5.33
C ARG A 153 5.71 -10.45 5.26
N ILE A 154 6.05 -11.03 4.10
CA ILE A 154 7.38 -11.61 3.86
C ILE A 154 8.47 -10.54 4.07
N ASN A 155 8.30 -9.31 3.58
CA ASN A 155 9.28 -8.24 3.73
C ASN A 155 9.53 -7.89 5.20
N VAL A 156 8.48 -7.76 6.00
CA VAL A 156 8.60 -7.47 7.44
C VAL A 156 9.33 -8.60 8.16
N LEU A 157 8.96 -9.85 7.89
CA LEU A 157 9.57 -11.03 8.50
C LEU A 157 11.05 -11.18 8.12
N ALA A 158 11.38 -10.91 6.86
CA ALA A 158 12.73 -10.99 6.31
C ALA A 158 13.71 -9.97 6.93
N LYS A 159 13.22 -8.91 7.59
CA LYS A 159 14.08 -7.94 8.31
C LYS A 159 14.74 -8.53 9.55
N GLY A 160 14.27 -9.67 10.05
CA GLY A 160 14.92 -10.40 11.14
C GLY A 160 14.57 -9.91 12.55
N HIS A 161 13.58 -9.04 12.70
CA HIS A 161 13.10 -8.54 14.01
C HIS A 161 11.86 -9.29 14.55
N SER A 162 11.39 -10.32 13.83
CA SER A 162 10.19 -11.08 14.21
C SER A 162 10.47 -12.40 14.90
N GLY A 163 11.73 -12.88 14.92
CA GLY A 163 12.07 -14.17 15.52
C GLY A 163 11.36 -15.36 14.88
N ILE A 164 11.04 -15.27 13.58
CA ILE A 164 10.46 -16.37 12.80
C ILE A 164 11.56 -17.29 12.25
N SER A 165 11.28 -18.58 12.13
CA SER A 165 12.25 -19.53 11.57
C SER A 165 12.48 -19.27 10.08
N LEU A 166 13.67 -19.63 9.59
CA LEU A 166 13.93 -19.65 8.14
C LEU A 166 13.01 -20.62 7.42
N HIS A 167 12.61 -21.71 8.08
CA HIS A 167 11.69 -22.69 7.50
C HIS A 167 10.35 -22.05 7.14
N VAL A 168 9.72 -21.33 8.07
CA VAL A 168 8.45 -20.64 7.81
C VAL A 168 8.63 -19.53 6.77
N LEU A 169 9.70 -18.73 6.85
CA LEU A 169 9.98 -17.70 5.84
C LEU A 169 10.12 -18.30 4.42
N HIS A 170 10.84 -19.41 4.29
CA HIS A 170 10.98 -20.10 2.99
C HIS A 170 9.65 -20.68 2.49
N ASN A 171 8.80 -21.21 3.37
CA ASN A 171 7.48 -21.70 2.97
C ASN A 171 6.58 -20.56 2.46
N LEU A 172 6.61 -19.39 3.11
CA LEU A 172 5.90 -18.20 2.63
C LEU A 172 6.36 -17.79 1.23
N ILE A 173 7.67 -17.77 0.99
CA ILE A 173 8.25 -17.43 -0.31
C ILE A 173 7.86 -18.45 -1.39
N LYS A 174 7.88 -19.76 -1.05
CA LYS A 174 7.43 -20.81 -1.98
C LYS A 174 5.96 -20.65 -2.35
N ALA A 175 5.09 -20.44 -1.37
CA ALA A 175 3.66 -20.20 -1.60
C ALA A 175 3.42 -18.95 -2.45
N PHE A 176 4.13 -17.86 -2.16
CA PHE A 176 4.08 -16.64 -2.96
C PHE A 176 4.49 -16.86 -4.42
N ASN A 177 5.61 -17.56 -4.66
CA ASN A 177 6.12 -17.83 -6.00
C ASN A 177 5.21 -18.81 -6.79
N ALA A 178 4.53 -19.72 -6.10
CA ALA A 178 3.50 -20.58 -6.69
C ALA A 178 2.14 -19.88 -6.87
N SER A 179 2.00 -18.64 -6.37
CA SER A 179 0.72 -17.93 -6.29
C SER A 179 -0.39 -18.73 -5.57
N CYS A 180 0.01 -19.46 -4.52
CA CYS A 180 -0.90 -20.10 -3.57
C CYS A 180 -1.35 -19.05 -2.55
N LEU A 181 -2.55 -18.50 -2.75
CA LEU A 181 -3.03 -17.29 -2.08
C LEU A 181 -4.27 -17.57 -1.24
N SER A 182 -4.16 -17.40 0.08
CA SER A 182 -5.24 -17.69 1.02
C SER A 182 -6.49 -16.85 0.76
N TRP A 183 -7.65 -17.36 1.16
CA TRP A 183 -8.89 -16.61 1.21
C TRP A 183 -8.82 -15.56 2.32
N VAL A 184 -8.70 -14.29 1.95
CA VAL A 184 -8.61 -13.17 2.90
C VAL A 184 -9.83 -12.27 2.73
N PRO A 185 -10.83 -12.30 3.64
CA PRO A 185 -11.97 -11.39 3.59
C PRO A 185 -11.55 -9.92 3.76
N GLU A 186 -12.23 -9.01 3.08
CA GLU A 186 -11.88 -7.58 3.08
C GLU A 186 -12.24 -6.84 4.39
N GLN A 187 -13.10 -7.41 5.25
CA GLN A 187 -13.56 -6.77 6.49
C GLN A 187 -13.11 -7.55 7.74
N GLY A 188 -12.90 -6.82 8.84
CA GLY A 188 -12.60 -7.41 10.16
C GLY A 188 -11.36 -6.80 10.85
N SER A 189 -10.52 -6.06 10.13
CA SER A 189 -9.45 -5.27 10.77
C SER A 189 -10.01 -3.99 11.38
N VAL A 190 -9.59 -3.68 12.61
CA VAL A 190 -9.80 -2.37 13.25
C VAL A 190 -8.64 -1.40 12.99
N GLY A 191 -7.60 -1.88 12.30
CA GLY A 191 -6.45 -1.10 11.84
C GLY A 191 -5.77 -0.27 12.92
N ALA A 192 -5.82 -0.67 14.19
CA ALA A 192 -5.31 0.12 15.32
C ALA A 192 -3.92 -0.34 15.80
N SER A 193 -3.74 -1.65 15.96
CA SER A 193 -2.45 -2.22 16.37
C SER A 193 -2.10 -3.49 15.60
N GLY A 194 -2.69 -3.67 14.43
CA GLY A 194 -2.44 -4.81 13.54
C GLY A 194 -3.69 -5.26 12.79
N ASP A 195 -3.49 -5.70 11.55
CA ASP A 195 -4.48 -6.30 10.66
C ASP A 195 -4.71 -7.77 11.00
N LEU A 196 -5.03 -8.03 12.28
CA LEU A 196 -5.06 -9.38 12.84
C LEU A 196 -5.97 -10.32 12.05
N ALA A 197 -7.21 -9.90 11.75
CA ALA A 197 -8.16 -10.79 11.07
C ALA A 197 -7.76 -11.11 9.61
N PRO A 198 -7.42 -10.12 8.77
CA PRO A 198 -6.91 -10.38 7.42
C PRO A 198 -5.63 -11.22 7.41
N LEU A 199 -4.67 -10.92 8.30
CA LEU A 199 -3.41 -11.68 8.35
C LEU A 199 -3.59 -13.08 8.96
N ALA A 200 -4.57 -13.27 9.86
CA ALA A 200 -4.94 -14.59 10.34
C ALA A 200 -5.54 -15.45 9.23
N HIS A 201 -6.44 -14.89 8.41
CA HIS A 201 -6.93 -15.57 7.20
C HIS A 201 -5.81 -15.87 6.20
N LEU A 202 -4.86 -14.94 6.03
CA LEU A 202 -3.67 -15.18 5.22
C LEU A 202 -2.87 -16.38 5.75
N ALA A 203 -2.60 -16.43 7.05
CA ALA A 203 -1.87 -17.53 7.69
C ALA A 203 -2.64 -18.86 7.66
N LEU A 204 -3.97 -18.84 7.86
CA LEU A 204 -4.83 -20.02 7.92
C LEU A 204 -4.71 -20.88 6.65
N GLY A 205 -4.79 -20.26 5.47
CA GLY A 205 -4.58 -20.97 4.20
C GLY A 205 -3.21 -21.64 4.11
N LEU A 206 -2.16 -20.98 4.61
CA LEU A 206 -0.80 -21.53 4.59
C LEU A 206 -0.59 -22.67 5.60
N LEU A 207 -1.48 -22.79 6.59
CA LEU A 207 -1.60 -23.97 7.45
C LEU A 207 -2.40 -25.11 6.79
N GLY A 208 -2.83 -24.95 5.54
CA GLY A 208 -3.68 -25.90 4.84
C GLY A 208 -5.12 -25.91 5.35
N GLU A 209 -5.56 -24.84 6.04
CA GLU A 209 -6.92 -24.71 6.55
C GLU A 209 -7.68 -23.61 5.78
N GLY A 210 -8.98 -23.81 5.56
CA GLY A 210 -9.81 -22.86 4.83
C GLY A 210 -9.62 -22.95 3.31
N LYS A 211 -9.80 -21.82 2.62
CA LYS A 211 -9.73 -21.77 1.15
C LYS A 211 -8.46 -21.07 0.66
N MET A 212 -8.02 -21.47 -0.52
CA MET A 212 -6.86 -20.88 -1.20
C MET A 212 -7.13 -20.80 -2.70
N TRP A 213 -6.50 -19.86 -3.37
CA TRP A 213 -6.51 -19.71 -4.81
C TRP A 213 -5.14 -20.02 -5.40
N SER A 214 -5.12 -20.61 -6.60
CA SER A 214 -3.94 -20.61 -7.46
C SER A 214 -4.35 -20.50 -8.93
N PRO A 215 -3.43 -20.12 -9.85
CA PRO A 215 -3.73 -20.10 -11.28
C PRO A 215 -4.18 -21.46 -11.84
N GLU A 216 -3.68 -22.56 -11.26
CA GLU A 216 -3.97 -23.93 -11.71
C GLU A 216 -5.31 -24.46 -11.17
N THR A 217 -5.65 -24.12 -9.92
CA THR A 217 -6.80 -24.69 -9.21
C THR A 217 -8.03 -23.77 -9.17
N GLY A 218 -7.86 -22.47 -9.40
CA GLY A 218 -8.84 -21.49 -8.94
C GLY A 218 -8.99 -21.54 -7.41
N TRP A 219 -10.15 -21.13 -6.90
CA TRP A 219 -10.47 -21.25 -5.48
C TRP A 219 -10.79 -22.70 -5.09
N GLY A 220 -10.07 -23.26 -4.12
CA GLY A 220 -10.27 -24.61 -3.58
C GLY A 220 -9.91 -24.71 -2.10
N ASP A 221 -9.99 -25.92 -1.55
CA ASP A 221 -9.49 -26.21 -0.20
C ASP A 221 -7.98 -25.95 -0.14
N ALA A 222 -7.53 -25.27 0.91
CA ALA A 222 -6.14 -24.86 1.03
C ALA A 222 -5.17 -26.05 1.01
N LYS A 223 -5.54 -27.19 1.60
CA LYS A 223 -4.71 -28.39 1.61
C LYS A 223 -4.51 -28.95 0.20
N ASP A 224 -5.58 -28.98 -0.59
CA ASP A 224 -5.55 -29.50 -1.95
C ASP A 224 -4.73 -28.58 -2.87
N VAL A 225 -4.94 -27.27 -2.75
CA VAL A 225 -4.16 -26.27 -3.50
C VAL A 225 -2.67 -26.38 -3.18
N LEU A 226 -2.29 -26.49 -1.90
CA LEU A 226 -0.89 -26.69 -1.52
C LEU A 226 -0.33 -28.01 -2.10
N THR A 227 -1.11 -29.09 -2.07
CA THR A 227 -0.70 -30.40 -2.58
C THR A 227 -0.42 -30.39 -4.08
N VAL A 228 -1.28 -29.76 -4.88
CA VAL A 228 -1.10 -29.58 -6.33
C VAL A 228 0.23 -28.89 -6.64
N HIS A 229 0.59 -27.87 -5.86
CA HIS A 229 1.85 -27.14 -5.99
C HIS A 229 3.04 -27.79 -5.29
N ARG A 230 2.90 -29.02 -4.79
CA ARG A 230 3.93 -29.78 -4.05
C ARG A 230 4.45 -29.02 -2.82
N LEU A 231 3.56 -28.23 -2.20
CA LEU A 231 3.80 -27.54 -0.95
C LEU A 231 3.13 -28.30 0.19
N THR A 232 3.74 -28.21 1.38
CA THR A 232 3.18 -28.79 2.60
C THR A 232 2.66 -27.68 3.50
N PRO A 233 1.57 -27.91 4.25
CA PRO A 233 1.13 -27.02 5.33
C PRO A 233 2.28 -26.60 6.25
N MET A 234 2.33 -25.31 6.59
CA MET A 234 3.36 -24.80 7.49
C MET A 234 3.19 -25.37 8.90
N ARG A 235 4.30 -25.70 9.55
CA ARG A 235 4.34 -26.02 10.97
C ARG A 235 4.89 -24.84 11.74
N LEU A 236 4.18 -24.45 12.79
CA LEU A 236 4.52 -23.30 13.62
C LEU A 236 5.17 -23.74 14.92
N GLY A 237 6.32 -23.15 15.24
CA GLY A 237 6.91 -23.14 16.57
C GLY A 237 6.42 -21.95 17.41
N PRO A 238 6.92 -21.82 18.66
CA PRO A 238 6.58 -20.70 19.53
C PRO A 238 6.82 -19.33 18.86
N LYS A 239 5.94 -18.35 19.12
CA LYS A 239 5.89 -17.00 18.52
C LYS A 239 5.51 -16.94 17.05
N GLU A 240 5.63 -18.01 16.26
CA GLU A 240 5.48 -17.90 14.81
C GLU A 240 4.06 -17.54 14.36
N GLY A 241 3.03 -17.99 15.09
CA GLY A 241 1.64 -17.62 14.80
C GLY A 241 1.39 -16.13 15.00
N ILE A 242 1.80 -15.56 16.14
CA ILE A 242 1.67 -14.12 16.37
C ILE A 242 2.53 -13.33 15.39
N ALA A 243 3.75 -13.79 15.08
CA ALA A 243 4.60 -13.16 14.08
C ALA A 243 4.00 -13.21 12.67
N LEU A 244 3.12 -14.14 12.33
CA LEU A 244 2.46 -14.14 11.02
C LEU A 244 1.34 -13.09 10.93
N ILE A 245 0.63 -12.84 12.04
CA ILE A 245 -0.61 -12.06 12.01
C ILE A 245 -0.49 -10.63 12.52
N ASN A 246 0.68 -10.27 13.05
CA ASN A 246 0.85 -9.05 13.82
C ASN A 246 1.62 -7.99 13.03
N GLY A 247 0.89 -7.11 12.36
CA GLY A 247 1.44 -5.98 11.61
C GLY A 247 0.35 -5.26 10.81
N THR A 248 0.75 -4.25 10.03
CA THR A 248 -0.13 -3.27 9.38
C THR A 248 -0.20 -3.48 7.86
N GLN A 249 0.08 -4.70 7.39
CA GLN A 249 0.32 -4.95 5.97
C GLN A 249 -0.91 -4.78 5.08
N LEU A 250 -2.14 -4.96 5.59
CA LEU A 250 -3.34 -4.74 4.78
C LEU A 250 -3.54 -3.24 4.54
N ILE A 251 -3.57 -2.45 5.61
CA ILE A 251 -3.72 -0.98 5.48
C ILE A 251 -2.55 -0.40 4.68
N THR A 252 -1.33 -0.88 4.89
CA THR A 252 -0.15 -0.47 4.11
C THR A 252 -0.31 -0.83 2.63
N SER A 253 -0.78 -2.05 2.31
CA SER A 253 -1.03 -2.48 0.93
C SER A 253 -2.08 -1.61 0.24
N LEU A 254 -3.18 -1.29 0.93
CA LEU A 254 -4.25 -0.46 0.39
C LEU A 254 -3.78 0.99 0.20
N GLY A 255 -3.03 1.53 1.17
CA GLY A 255 -2.41 2.85 1.07
C GLY A 255 -1.41 2.94 -0.07
N ALA A 256 -0.62 1.89 -0.28
CA ALA A 256 0.33 1.79 -1.40
C ALA A 256 -0.38 1.84 -2.76
N GLU A 257 -1.45 1.04 -2.94
CA GLU A 257 -2.29 1.08 -4.15
C GLU A 257 -2.91 2.47 -4.35
N ALA A 258 -3.44 3.08 -3.28
CA ALA A 258 -4.06 4.40 -3.35
C ALA A 258 -3.05 5.48 -3.80
N VAL A 259 -1.85 5.49 -3.22
CA VAL A 259 -0.79 6.44 -3.59
C VAL A 259 -0.37 6.28 -5.06
N GLU A 260 -0.15 5.04 -5.52
CA GLU A 260 0.21 4.78 -6.93
C GLU A 260 -0.86 5.30 -7.88
N ARG A 261 -2.13 4.97 -7.62
CA ARG A 261 -3.25 5.41 -8.44
C ARG A 261 -3.41 6.93 -8.41
N SER A 262 -3.29 7.55 -7.23
CA SER A 262 -3.35 9.00 -7.08
C SER A 262 -2.22 9.70 -7.84
N TYR A 263 -1.00 9.15 -7.80
CA TYR A 263 0.14 9.69 -8.54
C TYR A 263 -0.13 9.75 -10.05
N TYR A 264 -0.62 8.64 -10.64
CA TYR A 264 -0.95 8.61 -12.07
C TYR A 264 -2.15 9.49 -12.42
N ILE A 265 -3.21 9.47 -11.61
CA ILE A 265 -4.42 10.28 -11.85
C ILE A 265 -4.09 11.77 -11.77
N ALA A 266 -3.27 12.21 -10.81
CA ALA A 266 -2.88 13.62 -10.69
C ALA A 266 -2.10 14.10 -11.93
N ARG A 267 -1.18 13.27 -12.45
CA ARG A 267 -0.46 13.58 -13.70
C ARG A 267 -1.38 13.60 -14.91
N GLN A 268 -2.36 12.69 -14.99
CA GLN A 268 -3.37 12.71 -16.05
C GLN A 268 -4.25 13.96 -15.95
N ALA A 269 -4.58 14.42 -14.75
CA ALA A 269 -5.34 15.64 -14.55
C ALA A 269 -4.60 16.87 -15.09
N ASP A 270 -3.27 16.95 -14.92
CA ASP A 270 -2.46 18.02 -15.54
C ASP A 270 -2.54 17.99 -17.07
N VAL A 271 -2.51 16.80 -17.68
CA VAL A 271 -2.64 16.66 -19.14
C VAL A 271 -4.03 17.10 -19.61
N VAL A 272 -5.08 16.67 -18.91
CA VAL A 272 -6.46 17.08 -19.20
C VAL A 272 -6.64 18.59 -19.02
N ALA A 273 -6.01 19.18 -18.01
CA ALA A 273 -6.05 20.62 -17.77
C ALA A 273 -5.35 21.40 -18.90
N ALA A 274 -4.20 20.94 -19.38
CA ALA A 274 -3.52 21.52 -20.53
C ALA A 274 -4.41 21.48 -21.78
N LEU A 275 -4.98 20.31 -22.11
CA LEU A 275 -5.88 20.15 -23.25
C LEU A 275 -7.13 21.04 -23.12
N THR A 276 -7.68 21.16 -21.91
CA THR A 276 -8.86 22.00 -21.64
C THR A 276 -8.52 23.48 -21.82
N LEU A 277 -7.37 23.93 -21.31
CA LEU A 277 -6.92 25.31 -21.52
C LEU A 277 -6.75 25.60 -23.02
N GLU A 278 -6.13 24.67 -23.74
CA GLU A 278 -5.90 24.79 -25.18
C GLU A 278 -7.21 24.96 -25.96
N VAL A 279 -8.15 24.02 -25.80
CA VAL A 279 -9.44 24.06 -26.53
C VAL A 279 -10.27 25.29 -26.17
N LEU A 280 -10.20 25.75 -24.91
CA LEU A 280 -10.88 26.96 -24.44
C LEU A 280 -10.12 28.25 -24.78
N LYS A 281 -8.98 28.15 -25.48
CA LYS A 281 -8.18 29.31 -25.89
C LYS A 281 -7.75 30.17 -24.69
N GLY A 282 -7.42 29.49 -23.58
CA GLY A 282 -6.96 30.11 -22.35
C GLY A 282 -5.52 30.61 -22.42
N THR A 283 -5.18 31.54 -21.55
CA THR A 283 -3.84 32.12 -21.45
C THR A 283 -2.95 31.31 -20.50
N SER A 284 -1.74 30.97 -20.97
CA SER A 284 -0.72 30.27 -20.18
C SER A 284 0.14 31.20 -19.31
N ARG A 285 -0.09 32.53 -19.36
CA ARG A 285 0.64 33.54 -18.58
C ARG A 285 0.59 33.30 -17.07
N ALA A 286 -0.53 32.76 -16.58
CA ALA A 286 -0.69 32.41 -15.18
C ALA A 286 0.26 31.30 -14.71
N PHE A 287 0.81 30.54 -15.65
CA PHE A 287 1.70 29.42 -15.38
C PHE A 287 3.16 29.82 -15.52
N ASP A 288 3.48 31.10 -15.73
CA ASP A 288 4.86 31.57 -15.85
C ASP A 288 5.71 31.16 -14.62
N SER A 289 6.99 30.86 -14.84
CA SER A 289 7.91 30.47 -13.77
C SER A 289 8.07 31.57 -12.72
N ASP A 290 8.18 32.83 -13.14
CA ASP A 290 8.40 33.95 -12.23
C ASP A 290 7.19 34.14 -11.32
N VAL A 291 5.98 33.96 -11.87
CA VAL A 291 4.73 33.94 -11.10
C VAL A 291 4.73 32.82 -10.06
N GLN A 292 5.21 31.61 -10.42
CA GLN A 292 5.27 30.52 -9.46
C GLN A 292 6.32 30.76 -8.37
N MET A 293 7.42 31.43 -8.69
CA MET A 293 8.50 31.70 -7.75
C MET A 293 8.13 32.71 -6.66
N ILE A 294 7.10 33.55 -6.89
CA ILE A 294 6.54 34.42 -5.83
C ILE A 294 5.98 33.59 -4.66
N ARG A 295 5.48 32.38 -4.93
CA ARG A 295 4.96 31.46 -3.91
C ARG A 295 5.46 30.03 -4.19
N PRO A 296 6.68 29.67 -3.75
CA PRO A 296 7.43 28.53 -4.26
C PRO A 296 7.02 27.18 -3.63
N HIS A 297 5.73 26.83 -3.69
CA HIS A 297 5.29 25.47 -3.35
C HIS A 297 5.78 24.49 -4.42
N LYS A 298 6.41 23.39 -4.00
CA LYS A 298 7.04 22.39 -4.86
C LYS A 298 6.06 21.86 -5.92
N GLY A 299 4.89 21.41 -5.50
CA GLY A 299 3.86 20.87 -6.39
C GLY A 299 3.34 21.92 -7.37
N GLN A 300 3.14 23.16 -6.91
CA GLN A 300 2.67 24.26 -7.75
C GLN A 300 3.66 24.56 -8.89
N ILE A 301 4.95 24.68 -8.56
CA ILE A 301 6.02 24.89 -9.55
C ILE A 301 6.05 23.73 -10.56
N ALA A 302 5.94 22.50 -10.06
CA ALA A 302 6.00 21.30 -10.89
C ALA A 302 4.82 21.20 -11.87
N VAL A 303 3.59 21.48 -11.41
CA VAL A 303 2.40 21.51 -12.27
C VAL A 303 2.53 22.60 -13.33
N ALA A 304 2.86 23.83 -12.94
CA ALA A 304 3.02 24.93 -13.89
C ALA A 304 4.05 24.61 -14.97
N LYS A 305 5.19 24.00 -14.57
CA LYS A 305 6.22 23.54 -15.50
C LYS A 305 5.66 22.50 -16.48
N ARG A 306 4.89 21.51 -16.01
CA ARG A 306 4.26 20.49 -16.88
C ARG A 306 3.23 21.10 -17.83
N LEU A 307 2.37 22.00 -17.35
CA LEU A 307 1.39 22.68 -18.19
C LEU A 307 2.08 23.48 -19.30
N ARG A 308 3.13 24.25 -18.97
CA ARG A 308 3.94 24.96 -19.99
C ARG A 308 4.59 23.99 -20.98
N ALA A 309 5.18 22.89 -20.49
CA ALA A 309 5.81 21.91 -21.37
C ALA A 309 4.83 21.23 -22.34
N LEU A 310 3.57 21.03 -21.93
CA LEU A 310 2.52 20.48 -22.78
C LEU A 310 2.00 21.51 -23.78
N LEU A 311 1.70 22.73 -23.32
CA LEU A 311 1.10 23.80 -24.13
C LEU A 311 2.08 24.43 -25.11
N HIS A 312 3.37 24.46 -24.76
CA HIS A 312 4.45 25.08 -25.56
C HIS A 312 5.44 24.01 -26.06
N SER A 313 4.95 22.80 -26.32
CA SER A 313 5.77 21.70 -26.81
C SER A 313 6.31 22.02 -28.20
N GLU A 314 7.63 22.04 -28.34
CA GLU A 314 8.28 22.18 -29.66
C GLU A 314 8.24 20.87 -30.46
N THR A 315 8.19 19.73 -29.76
CA THR A 315 8.12 18.40 -30.39
C THR A 315 6.73 18.11 -30.97
N TYR A 316 5.69 18.58 -30.28
CA TYR A 316 4.29 18.37 -30.66
C TYR A 316 3.54 19.71 -30.59
N PRO A 317 3.80 20.64 -31.52
CA PRO A 317 3.22 21.98 -31.46
C PRO A 317 1.71 21.95 -31.74
N SER A 318 0.98 22.81 -31.03
CA SER A 318 -0.45 23.06 -31.28
C SER A 318 -0.67 24.44 -31.87
N GLN A 319 -1.39 24.49 -33.00
CA GLN A 319 -1.84 25.74 -33.61
C GLN A 319 -2.82 26.50 -32.70
N ILE A 320 -3.64 25.78 -31.92
CA ILE A 320 -4.60 26.40 -31.01
C ILE A 320 -3.87 27.04 -29.85
N ALA A 321 -2.95 26.32 -29.20
CA ALA A 321 -2.15 26.85 -28.10
C ALA A 321 -1.33 28.07 -28.54
N GLU A 322 -0.68 28.00 -29.70
CA GLU A 322 0.13 29.10 -30.23
C GLU A 322 -0.72 30.33 -30.56
N SER A 323 -1.90 30.15 -31.16
CA SER A 323 -2.81 31.26 -31.49
C SER A 323 -3.26 32.09 -30.28
N HIS A 324 -3.16 31.56 -29.06
CA HIS A 324 -3.57 32.22 -27.83
C HIS A 324 -2.44 32.39 -26.80
N ARG A 325 -1.20 32.07 -27.19
CA ARG A 325 -0.01 32.21 -26.34
C ARG A 325 0.19 33.64 -25.85
N PHE A 326 0.00 34.61 -26.76
CA PHE A 326 0.11 36.06 -26.51
C PHE A 326 -1.22 36.78 -26.80
N CYS A 327 -2.35 36.21 -26.38
CA CYS A 327 -3.65 36.87 -26.58
C CYS A 327 -3.90 38.02 -25.59
N ASN A 328 -4.87 38.88 -25.93
CA ASN A 328 -5.30 40.03 -25.11
C ASN A 328 -6.09 39.64 -23.85
N ARG A 329 -6.22 38.33 -23.56
CA ARG A 329 -6.92 37.85 -22.38
C ARG A 329 -6.13 38.20 -21.13
N VAL A 330 -6.73 39.02 -20.26
CA VAL A 330 -6.10 39.46 -19.01
C VAL A 330 -5.95 38.29 -18.05
N GLN A 331 -7.03 37.55 -17.81
CA GLN A 331 -7.06 36.37 -16.94
C GLN A 331 -8.15 35.39 -17.37
N ASP A 332 -7.92 34.10 -17.15
CA ASP A 332 -8.97 33.08 -17.17
C ASP A 332 -9.70 32.95 -15.84
N ALA A 333 -10.84 32.25 -15.87
CA ALA A 333 -11.55 31.77 -14.69
C ALA A 333 -10.63 30.89 -13.81
N TYR A 334 -10.94 30.81 -12.52
CA TYR A 334 -10.09 30.14 -11.53
C TYR A 334 -9.86 28.66 -11.85
N THR A 335 -10.85 27.99 -12.44
CA THR A 335 -10.75 26.59 -12.85
C THR A 335 -9.62 26.31 -13.84
N LEU A 336 -9.22 27.32 -14.63
CA LEU A 336 -8.08 27.24 -15.54
C LEU A 336 -6.84 27.90 -14.94
N ARG A 337 -7.01 29.15 -14.47
CA ARG A 337 -5.91 29.99 -14.01
C ARG A 337 -5.21 29.46 -12.76
N CYS A 338 -5.97 28.88 -11.83
CA CYS A 338 -5.46 28.40 -10.56
C CYS A 338 -5.07 26.91 -10.58
N CYS A 339 -4.99 26.29 -11.76
CA CYS A 339 -4.65 24.88 -11.92
C CYS A 339 -3.31 24.53 -11.22
N PRO A 340 -2.21 25.31 -11.34
CA PRO A 340 -0.98 25.04 -10.60
C PRO A 340 -1.16 24.98 -9.09
N GLN A 341 -1.96 25.88 -8.50
CA GLN A 341 -2.16 25.93 -7.05
C GLN A 341 -3.00 24.74 -6.57
N VAL A 342 -4.07 24.42 -7.29
CA VAL A 342 -5.01 23.35 -6.92
C VAL A 342 -4.40 21.97 -7.15
N HIS A 343 -3.81 21.73 -8.32
CA HIS A 343 -3.15 20.44 -8.59
C HIS A 343 -1.84 20.34 -7.80
N GLY A 344 -1.15 21.45 -7.56
CA GLY A 344 0.10 21.49 -6.83
C GLY A 344 -0.03 20.96 -5.41
N ILE A 345 -1.05 21.40 -4.65
CA ILE A 345 -1.28 20.89 -3.30
C ILE A 345 -1.66 19.40 -3.31
N VAL A 346 -2.34 18.92 -4.35
CA VAL A 346 -2.65 17.49 -4.51
C VAL A 346 -1.35 16.70 -4.72
N HIS A 347 -0.44 17.16 -5.58
CA HIS A 347 0.87 16.53 -5.77
C HIS A 347 1.71 16.54 -4.49
N ASP A 348 1.78 17.67 -3.78
CA ASP A 348 2.53 17.75 -2.51
C ASP A 348 1.94 16.81 -1.44
N THR A 349 0.62 16.64 -1.42
CA THR A 349 -0.06 15.70 -0.50
C THR A 349 0.24 14.25 -0.87
N ILE A 350 0.23 13.90 -2.16
CA ILE A 350 0.59 12.56 -2.62
C ILE A 350 2.04 12.23 -2.23
N ASP A 351 2.97 13.16 -2.45
CA ASP A 351 4.38 13.01 -2.07
C ASP A 351 4.53 12.79 -0.55
N PHE A 352 3.78 13.53 0.26
CA PHE A 352 3.76 13.38 1.72
C PHE A 352 3.28 11.98 2.15
N VAL A 353 2.13 11.54 1.64
CA VAL A 353 1.56 10.22 1.96
C VAL A 353 2.45 9.10 1.44
N GLN A 354 3.04 9.25 0.24
CA GLN A 354 4.04 8.33 -0.29
C GLN A 354 5.20 8.14 0.69
N GLY A 355 5.69 9.22 1.30
CA GLY A 355 6.74 9.16 2.32
C GLY A 355 6.36 8.25 3.50
N ILE A 356 5.17 8.43 4.05
CA ILE A 356 4.64 7.63 5.18
C ILE A 356 4.53 6.16 4.79
N ILE A 357 3.83 5.87 3.68
CA ILE A 357 3.61 4.49 3.24
C ILE A 357 4.94 3.78 2.92
N THR A 358 5.88 4.48 2.29
CA THR A 358 7.20 3.91 1.98
C THR A 358 7.99 3.54 3.23
N VAL A 359 7.89 4.34 4.30
CA VAL A 359 8.50 4.00 5.59
C VAL A 359 7.83 2.76 6.19
N GLU A 360 6.49 2.73 6.20
CA GLU A 360 5.72 1.62 6.78
C GLU A 360 6.00 0.30 6.07
N MET A 361 5.98 0.28 4.73
CA MET A 361 6.29 -0.90 3.90
C MET A 361 7.66 -1.51 4.22
N ASN A 362 8.60 -0.68 4.68
CA ASN A 362 9.98 -1.04 4.94
C ASN A 362 10.32 -1.12 6.43
N SER A 363 9.33 -1.07 7.31
CA SER A 363 9.49 -1.15 8.76
C SER A 363 9.31 -2.58 9.29
N GLY A 364 9.91 -2.87 10.44
CA GLY A 364 9.75 -4.15 11.15
C GLY A 364 8.50 -4.17 12.03
N THR A 365 7.31 -3.96 11.45
CA THR A 365 6.06 -3.85 12.22
C THR A 365 5.60 -5.21 12.75
N ASP A 366 5.99 -5.50 13.99
CA ASP A 366 5.66 -6.71 14.75
C ASP A 366 5.64 -6.41 16.26
N ASN A 367 5.07 -7.30 17.07
CA ASN A 367 5.15 -7.26 18.53
C ASN A 367 5.07 -8.67 19.17
N PRO A 368 5.94 -8.98 20.14
CA PRO A 368 7.12 -8.20 20.53
C PRO A 368 8.20 -8.28 19.45
N PRO A 369 8.92 -7.18 19.16
CA PRO A 369 10.08 -7.22 18.30
C PRO A 369 11.26 -7.90 19.00
N THR A 370 12.12 -8.55 18.24
CA THR A 370 13.44 -8.98 18.68
C THR A 370 14.47 -7.93 18.28
N ALA A 371 14.79 -7.03 19.21
CA ALA A 371 15.85 -6.05 19.06
C ALA A 371 17.01 -6.39 19.99
N LEU A 372 18.24 -6.37 19.46
CA LEU A 372 19.45 -6.37 20.25
C LEU A 372 19.76 -4.91 20.60
N ASN A 373 19.60 -4.53 21.86
CA ASN A 373 20.28 -3.33 22.33
C ASN A 373 21.75 -3.64 22.64
N SER A 374 22.57 -2.61 22.82
CA SER A 374 23.98 -2.71 23.25
C SER A 374 24.21 -3.48 24.56
N HIS A 375 23.13 -3.92 25.23
CA HIS A 375 23.13 -4.61 26.53
C HIS A 375 22.41 -5.97 26.48
N ASN A 376 22.14 -6.55 25.29
CA ASN A 376 21.46 -7.85 25.12
C ASN A 376 20.10 -8.02 25.87
N ARG A 377 19.35 -6.94 26.13
CA ARG A 377 18.03 -7.04 26.78
C ARG A 377 16.88 -7.08 25.75
N HIS A 378 15.91 -7.96 25.96
CA HIS A 378 14.65 -7.97 25.21
C HIS A 378 13.86 -6.69 25.47
N ILE A 379 13.52 -5.96 24.40
CA ILE A 379 12.62 -4.81 24.47
C ILE A 379 11.21 -5.30 24.13
N SER A 380 10.34 -5.41 25.14
CA SER A 380 8.90 -5.60 24.94
C SER A 380 8.24 -4.22 24.81
N MET A 381 8.30 -3.63 23.61
CA MET A 381 7.60 -2.37 23.32
C MET A 381 6.96 -2.41 21.94
N THR A 382 5.82 -1.72 21.82
CA THR A 382 4.96 -1.67 20.64
C THR A 382 5.61 -0.95 19.46
N ALA A 383 5.89 -1.68 18.37
CA ALA A 383 6.30 -1.13 17.07
C ALA A 383 5.21 -1.24 15.99
N ARG A 384 3.97 -1.57 16.37
CA ARG A 384 2.88 -2.01 15.47
C ARG A 384 1.68 -1.06 15.36
N HIS A 385 1.74 0.10 16.00
CA HIS A 385 0.58 0.98 16.11
C HIS A 385 0.46 1.84 14.85
N SER A 386 -0.67 1.76 14.16
CA SER A 386 -0.91 2.35 12.83
C SER A 386 -1.50 3.76 12.88
N ASN A 387 -1.35 4.50 13.99
CA ASN A 387 -1.80 5.91 14.06
C ASN A 387 -1.10 6.81 13.05
N THR A 388 0.03 6.39 12.49
CA THR A 388 0.70 7.06 11.37
C THR A 388 -0.01 6.85 10.03
N LEU A 389 -0.82 5.79 9.90
CA LEU A 389 -1.53 5.40 8.68
C LEU A 389 -3.02 5.77 8.72
N LYS A 390 -3.61 5.93 9.91
CA LYS A 390 -4.93 6.51 10.11
C LYS A 390 -4.85 8.02 9.96
#